data_AF-A0A2H0XQ98-F1
#
_entry.id   AF-A0A2H0XQ98-F1
#
_cell.length_a   1.000
_cell.length_b   1.000
_cell.length_c   1.000
_cell.angle_alpha   90.00
_cell.angle_beta   90.00
_cell.angle_gamma   90.00
#
_symmetry.space_group_name_H-M   'P 1'
#
loop_
_entity.id
_entity.type
_entity.pdbx_description
1 polymer ?
#
loop_
_entity_poly.entity_id
_entity_poly.type
_entity_poly.pdbx_seq_one_letter_code
_entity_poly.pdbx_strand_id
1 'polypeptide(L)' 'MDKLKCDKCGREFLFGEKMRICDKCGARLCISCSGGGGYGDYKTVCPICHQSATMREQEYKGW' A
#
# COMPACT_ATOMS: atom_id res chain seq x y z
N MET A 1 -4.22 13.97 -14.84
CA MET A 1 -3.81 13.82 -13.43
C MET A 1 -4.23 12.42 -12.99
N ASP A 2 -3.28 11.48 -13.01
CA ASP A 2 -3.53 10.10 -12.60
C ASP A 2 -3.61 10.04 -11.07
N LYS A 3 -4.84 9.96 -10.55
CA LYS A 3 -5.06 9.77 -9.12
C LYS A 3 -4.52 8.40 -8.71
N LEU A 4 -3.68 8.37 -7.69
CA LEU A 4 -3.14 7.14 -7.15
C LEU A 4 -4.26 6.30 -6.52
N LYS A 5 -4.30 5.00 -6.83
CA LYS A 5 -5.35 4.07 -6.36
C LYS A 5 -4.73 2.84 -5.71
N CYS A 6 -5.48 2.23 -4.80
CA CYS A 6 -5.14 0.94 -4.22
C CYS A 6 -5.24 -0.15 -5.29
N ASP A 7 -4.14 -0.87 -5.51
CA ASP A 7 -4.06 -1.93 -6.53
C ASP A 7 -4.97 -3.14 -6.24
N LYS A 8 -5.48 -3.27 -5.00
CA LYS A 8 -6.41 -4.34 -4.61
C LYS A 8 -7.88 -3.96 -4.73
N CYS A 9 -8.27 -2.79 -4.21
CA CYS A 9 -9.69 -2.39 -4.12
C CYS A 9 -10.08 -1.24 -5.06
N GLY A 10 -9.12 -0.63 -5.76
CA GLY A 10 -9.36 0.47 -6.70
C GLY A 10 -9.70 1.82 -6.06
N ARG A 11 -9.81 1.91 -4.72
CA ARG A 11 -10.06 3.16 -4.00
C ARG A 11 -8.95 4.18 -4.27
N GLU A 12 -9.32 5.43 -4.47
CA GLU A 12 -8.40 6.56 -4.61
C GLU A 12 -7.78 6.94 -3.26
N PHE A 13 -6.48 7.20 -3.24
CA PHE A 13 -5.79 7.74 -2.07
C PHE A 13 -6.04 9.24 -1.95
N LEU A 14 -6.38 9.68 -0.74
CA LEU A 14 -6.52 11.10 -0.41
C LEU A 14 -5.17 11.70 -0.02
N PHE A 15 -4.99 13.00 -0.25
CA PHE A 15 -3.77 13.70 0.17
C PHE A 15 -3.57 13.55 1.69
N GLY A 16 -2.36 13.17 2.11
CA GLY A 16 -2.04 12.84 3.51
C GLY A 16 -2.48 11.45 3.96
N GLU A 17 -3.16 10.67 3.11
CA GLU A 17 -3.57 9.30 3.46
C GLU A 17 -2.34 8.37 3.47
N LYS A 18 -2.26 7.54 4.50
CA LYS A 18 -1.22 6.51 4.61
C LYS A 18 -1.54 5.32 3.72
N MET A 19 -0.56 4.93 2.93
CA MET A 19 -0.59 3.76 2.06
C MET A 19 0.58 2.83 2.36
N ARG A 20 0.47 1.60 1.87
CA ARG A 20 1.50 0.57 1.97
C ARG A 20 2.03 0.22 0.61
N ILE A 21 3.36 0.21 0.47
CA ILE A 21 4.02 -0.15 -0.78
C ILE A 21 4.77 -1.45 -0.58
N CYS A 22 4.45 -2.44 -1.41
CA CYS A 22 5.19 -3.69 -1.45
C CYS A 22 6.58 -3.44 -2.04
N ASP A 23 7.64 -3.80 -1.31
CA ASP A 23 9.03 -3.68 -1.79
C ASP A 23 9.37 -4.63 -2.95
N LYS A 24 8.59 -5.68 -3.18
CA LYS A 24 8.80 -6.66 -4.27
C LYS A 24 8.14 -6.26 -5.58
N CYS A 25 6.82 -5.99 -5.57
CA CYS A 25 6.07 -5.69 -6.80
C CYS A 25 5.70 -4.22 -6.96
N GLY A 26 5.95 -3.37 -5.96
CA GLY A 26 5.58 -1.96 -6.00
C GLY A 26 4.09 -1.69 -5.82
N ALA A 27 3.26 -2.72 -5.57
CA ALA A 27 1.83 -2.55 -5.34
C ALA A 27 1.55 -1.63 -4.15
N ARG A 28 0.59 -0.73 -4.34
CA ARG A 28 0.17 0.32 -3.41
C ARG A 28 -1.17 -0.09 -2.84
N LEU A 29 -1.23 -0.24 -1.52
CA LEU A 29 -2.38 -0.82 -0.83
C LEU A 29 -2.80 0.09 0.31
N CYS A 30 -4.11 0.28 0.48
CA CYS A 30 -4.65 0.87 1.71
C CYS A 30 -4.23 0.03 2.92
N ILE A 31 -4.15 0.65 4.10
CA ILE A 31 -3.84 -0.05 5.36
C ILE A 31 -4.71 -1.31 5.51
N SER A 32 -6.02 -1.18 5.31
CA SER A 32 -6.98 -2.29 5.40
C SER A 32 -6.76 -3.41 4.37
N CYS A 33 -6.24 -3.07 3.18
CA CYS A 33 -6.02 -4.05 2.10
C CYS A 33 -4.68 -4.77 2.22
N SER A 34 -3.71 -4.15 2.89
CA SER A 34 -2.34 -4.63 3.02
C SER A 34 -2.17 -5.83 3.96
N GLY A 35 -3.17 -6.09 4.82
CA GLY A 35 -3.19 -7.27 5.70
C GLY A 35 -2.45 -7.07 7.04
N GLY A 36 -1.99 -5.86 7.35
CA GLY A 36 -1.36 -5.52 8.63
C GLY A 36 -2.18 -4.50 9.42
N GLY A 37 -2.51 -4.85 10.67
CA GLY A 37 -3.23 -3.98 11.61
C GLY A 37 -2.35 -3.02 12.41
N GLY A 38 -1.14 -2.70 11.92
CA GLY A 38 -0.14 -1.91 12.64
C GLY A 38 0.33 -0.65 11.91
N TYR A 39 1.05 0.20 12.64
CA TYR A 39 1.79 1.34 12.11
C TYR A 39 3.23 0.93 11.78
N GLY A 40 3.85 1.60 10.80
CA GLY A 40 5.24 1.35 10.39
C GLY A 40 5.43 0.11 9.51
N ASP A 41 6.63 -0.06 8.98
CA ASP A 41 6.94 -1.12 8.02
C ASP A 41 6.80 -2.51 8.64
N TYR A 42 6.25 -3.46 7.90
CA TYR A 42 6.10 -4.84 8.38
C TYR A 42 6.26 -5.86 7.25
N LYS A 43 6.69 -7.07 7.59
CA LYS A 43 6.77 -8.18 6.63
C LYS A 43 5.47 -8.98 6.64
N THR A 44 4.95 -9.26 5.45
CA THR A 44 3.78 -10.12 5.23
C THR A 44 3.82 -10.73 3.83
N VAL A 45 2.83 -11.55 3.49
CA VAL A 45 2.60 -11.98 2.11
C VAL A 45 1.82 -10.89 1.39
N CYS A 46 2.39 -10.35 0.30
CA CYS A 46 1.71 -9.34 -0.50
C CYS A 46 0.44 -9.93 -1.13
N PRO A 47 -0.74 -9.30 -0.98
CA PRO A 47 -1.98 -9.81 -1.55
C PRO A 47 -2.08 -9.63 -3.07
N ILE A 48 -1.08 -9.03 -3.72
CA ILE A 48 -1.02 -8.83 -5.17
C ILE A 48 -0.06 -9.81 -5.83
N CYS A 49 1.20 -9.88 -5.36
CA CYS A 49 2.21 -10.76 -5.97
C CYS A 49 2.39 -12.09 -5.23
N HIS A 50 1.68 -12.31 -4.12
CA HIS A 50 1.71 -13.53 -3.30
C HIS A 50 3.10 -13.93 -2.78
N GLN A 51 4.05 -13.00 -2.78
CA GLN A 51 5.39 -13.20 -2.23
C GLN A 51 5.52 -12.60 -0.83
N SER A 52 6.38 -13.19 0.00
CA SER A 52 6.81 -12.58 1.25
C SER A 52 7.59 -11.30 0.95
N ALA A 53 7.07 -10.17 1.41
CA ALA A 53 7.55 -8.83 1.09
C ALA A 53 7.45 -7.92 2.32
N THR A 54 8.20 -6.83 2.30
CA THR A 54 8.07 -5.75 3.28
C THR A 54 7.06 -4.74 2.75
N MET A 55 6.04 -4.45 3.54
CA MET A 55 5.01 -3.45 3.28
C MET A 55 5.43 -2.13 3.92
N ARG A 56 6.02 -1.24 3.12
CA ARG A 56 6.53 0.05 3.57
C ARG A 56 5.41 1.07 3.75
N GLU A 57 5.37 1.77 4.88
CA GLU A 57 4.46 2.90 5.08
C GLU A 57 4.91 4.10 4.24
N GLN A 58 3.99 4.71 3.52
CA GLN A 58 4.23 5.98 2.86
C GLN A 58 2.98 6.86 2.94
N GLU A 59 3.17 8.14 3.14
CA GLU A 59 2.10 9.14 3.04
C GLU A 59 1.92 9.57 1.58
N TYR A 60 0.68 9.56 1.10
CA TYR A 60 0.38 10.03 -0.26
C TYR A 60 0.45 11.55 -0.31
N LYS A 61 1.45 12.07 -1.04
CA LYS A 61 1.72 13.51 -1.12
C LYS A 61 1.02 14.25 -2.26
N GLY A 62 0.20 13.58 -3.09
CA GLY A 62 -0.44 14.21 -4.25
C GLY A 62 0.59 14.81 -5.23
N TRP A 63 0.88 14.13 -6.33
CA TRP A 63 1.79 14.63 -7.35
C TRP A 63 1.08 15.58 -8.32
#